data_AF-A0A7W5AR22-F1
#
_entry.id   AF-A0A7W5AR22-F1
#
_cell.length_a   1.000
_cell.length_b   1.000
_cell.length_c   1.000
_cell.angle_alpha   90.00
_cell.angle_beta   90.00
_cell.angle_gamma   90.00
#
_symmetry.space_group_name_H-M   'P 1'
#
loop_
_entity.id
_entity.type
_entity.pdbx_description
1 polymer ?
#
loop_
_entity_poly.entity_id
_entity_poly.type
_entity_poly.pdbx_seq_one_letter_code
_entity_poly.pdbx_strand_id
1 'polypeptide(L)'
;MSKNRMSRAAVVCGLVVAMIAGGPPAAAQAAYYNTYTDLAGTPDTSGCTGVQGFAAGTTYLYSIKTNTGSDTLAVIYRVNKTTGERVVMTNGTDNKSTNTWLGHGNDITIVDIDGQHHMFIVTMDKDGAQLVRLRYDGTTYYHAGSYQLRLNGAVLAPSGIDRVSVTSTTITFMFKSGKTVYNGSLPLRASSGTIDLVKAFDLQIEGALVNGAVVPDLTTFDPQGFFYDETTDVLYNPLTKDNRSIVLVYRNVSPATTGTAPAADDLSFRITSSTYSMFEIEGVGISGGKLYFNTNRSNDDGAFDGVHVFKDYVAS
;
A
#
# COMPACT_ATOMS: atom_id res chain seq x y z
N MET A 1 -83.48 -39.28 13.47
CA MET A 1 -84.06 -38.38 14.49
C MET A 1 -83.80 -38.98 15.87
N SER A 2 -83.02 -38.29 16.71
CA SER A 2 -82.78 -38.48 18.17
C SER A 2 -81.30 -38.12 18.44
N LYS A 3 -80.96 -36.87 18.81
CA LYS A 3 -80.84 -36.27 20.16
C LYS A 3 -79.94 -37.05 21.14
N ASN A 4 -78.77 -36.48 21.44
CA ASN A 4 -78.21 -36.21 22.79
C ASN A 4 -76.84 -35.51 22.65
N ARG A 5 -76.72 -34.20 22.93
CA ARG A 5 -76.45 -33.52 24.21
C ARG A 5 -75.03 -33.71 24.79
N MET A 6 -74.22 -32.66 24.60
CA MET A 6 -73.28 -31.98 25.52
C MET A 6 -72.48 -32.77 26.57
N SER A 7 -71.14 -32.62 26.56
CA SER A 7 -70.36 -31.99 27.66
C SER A 7 -68.92 -31.69 27.20
N ARG A 8 -68.50 -30.42 27.29
CA ARG A 8 -67.48 -29.85 28.21
C ARG A 8 -66.00 -30.09 27.86
N ALA A 9 -65.34 -28.97 27.54
CA ALA A 9 -64.01 -28.54 27.99
C ALA A 9 -62.76 -29.35 27.57
N ALA A 10 -61.89 -28.74 26.76
CA ALA A 10 -60.63 -28.17 27.23
C ALA A 10 -59.88 -27.55 26.04
N VAL A 11 -59.71 -26.23 26.07
CA VAL A 11 -58.73 -25.51 25.25
C VAL A 11 -57.36 -25.74 25.90
N VAL A 12 -56.44 -26.36 25.18
CA VAL A 12 -55.01 -26.34 25.53
C VAL A 12 -54.29 -25.69 24.36
N CYS A 13 -53.97 -24.41 24.52
CA CYS A 13 -52.98 -23.71 23.70
C CYS A 13 -51.60 -24.28 24.02
N GLY A 14 -51.07 -25.13 23.14
CA GLY A 14 -49.67 -25.52 23.15
C GLY A 14 -48.83 -24.46 22.44
N LEU A 15 -48.33 -23.48 23.18
CA LEU A 15 -47.36 -22.50 22.69
C LEU A 15 -45.97 -23.13 22.80
N VAL A 16 -45.46 -23.68 21.70
CA VAL A 16 -44.05 -24.13 21.63
C VAL A 16 -43.19 -22.90 21.38
N VAL A 17 -42.67 -22.31 22.46
CA VAL A 17 -41.57 -21.35 22.39
C VAL A 17 -40.30 -22.15 22.10
N ALA A 18 -39.86 -22.14 20.84
CA ALA A 18 -38.53 -22.59 20.49
C ALA A 18 -37.53 -21.61 21.11
N MET A 19 -36.93 -21.97 22.24
CA MET A 19 -35.75 -21.29 22.76
C MET A 19 -34.60 -21.54 21.78
N ILE A 20 -34.32 -20.56 20.91
CA ILE A 20 -33.04 -20.49 20.21
C ILE A 20 -32.01 -20.21 21.30
N ALA A 21 -31.18 -21.21 21.58
CA ALA A 21 -30.06 -21.09 22.50
C ALA A 21 -29.14 -19.95 22.00
N GLY A 22 -29.20 -18.82 22.69
CA GLY A 22 -28.23 -17.74 22.56
C GLY A 22 -26.90 -18.20 23.14
N GLY A 23 -26.14 -18.96 22.36
CA GLY A 23 -24.70 -19.04 22.56
C GLY A 23 -24.10 -17.65 22.39
N PRO A 24 -22.98 -17.32 23.07
CA PRO A 24 -22.27 -16.09 22.79
C PRO A 24 -21.98 -16.03 21.28
N PRO A 25 -22.15 -14.88 20.62
CA PRO A 25 -21.73 -14.74 19.24
C PRO A 25 -20.28 -15.22 19.15
N ALA A 26 -20.01 -16.17 18.27
CA ALA A 26 -18.64 -16.55 17.98
C ALA A 26 -17.91 -15.25 17.61
N ALA A 27 -16.82 -14.94 18.32
CA ALA A 27 -15.99 -13.79 17.96
C ALA A 27 -15.68 -13.93 16.47
N ALA A 28 -16.03 -12.91 15.68
CA ALA A 28 -15.75 -12.91 14.27
C ALA A 28 -14.25 -13.15 14.11
N GLN A 29 -13.88 -14.20 13.38
CA GLN A 29 -12.48 -14.50 13.13
C GLN A 29 -11.85 -13.33 12.40
N ALA A 30 -10.72 -12.82 12.89
CA ALA A 30 -9.97 -11.78 12.21
C ALA A 30 -9.70 -12.21 10.77
N ALA A 31 -10.00 -11.32 9.82
CA ALA A 31 -9.75 -11.55 8.42
C ALA A 31 -8.23 -11.62 8.19
N TYR A 32 -7.79 -12.71 7.56
CA TYR A 32 -6.39 -13.00 7.36
C TYR A 32 -6.14 -13.50 5.94
N TYR A 33 -5.27 -12.81 5.21
CA TYR A 33 -4.95 -13.11 3.82
C TYR A 33 -3.48 -13.48 3.68
N ASN A 34 -3.22 -14.67 3.13
CA ASN A 34 -1.88 -15.25 3.06
C ASN A 34 -1.54 -15.90 1.72
N THR A 35 -2.35 -15.65 0.69
CA THR A 35 -2.10 -16.12 -0.66
C THR A 35 -2.30 -15.00 -1.66
N TYR A 36 -1.62 -15.11 -2.80
CA TYR A 36 -1.63 -14.12 -3.87
C TYR A 36 -1.61 -14.81 -5.24
N THR A 37 -1.82 -14.00 -6.27
CA THR A 37 -1.67 -14.37 -7.69
C THR A 37 -0.60 -13.50 -8.31
N ASP A 38 0.38 -14.10 -9.00
CA ASP A 38 1.32 -13.35 -9.84
C ASP A 38 0.61 -12.79 -11.07
N LEU A 39 0.82 -11.51 -11.38
CA LEU A 39 0.29 -10.85 -12.57
C LEU A 39 1.36 -10.74 -13.65
N ALA A 40 2.56 -10.29 -13.28
CA ALA A 40 3.70 -10.18 -14.18
C ALA A 40 5.01 -10.17 -13.39
N GLY A 41 6.07 -10.74 -13.97
CA GLY A 41 7.43 -10.60 -13.46
C GLY A 41 8.08 -9.29 -13.91
N THR A 42 8.94 -8.69 -13.10
CA THR A 42 9.70 -7.45 -13.37
C THR A 42 11.20 -7.75 -13.44
N PRO A 43 11.71 -8.31 -14.55
CA PRO A 43 13.09 -8.75 -14.68
C PRO A 43 14.10 -7.60 -14.54
N ASP A 44 15.39 -7.96 -14.45
CA ASP A 44 16.48 -7.00 -14.58
C ASP A 44 16.34 -6.20 -15.89
N THR A 45 16.51 -4.88 -15.78
CA THR A 45 16.69 -3.99 -16.92
C THR A 45 17.81 -3.03 -16.59
N SER A 46 18.87 -3.05 -17.39
CA SER A 46 20.02 -2.15 -17.25
C SER A 46 20.72 -2.25 -15.88
N GLY A 47 20.72 -3.44 -15.25
CA GLY A 47 21.31 -3.67 -13.93
C GLY A 47 20.41 -3.23 -12.76
N CYS A 48 19.16 -2.86 -13.03
CA CYS A 48 18.18 -2.52 -12.00
C CYS A 48 17.51 -3.80 -11.48
N THR A 49 18.11 -4.38 -10.44
CA THR A 49 17.74 -5.66 -9.87
C THR A 49 16.85 -5.59 -8.63
N GLY A 50 16.90 -4.51 -7.83
CA GLY A 50 16.08 -4.38 -6.63
C GLY A 50 14.75 -3.71 -6.94
N VAL A 51 13.63 -4.28 -6.51
CA VAL A 51 12.32 -3.60 -6.57
C VAL A 51 12.20 -2.62 -5.43
N GLN A 52 11.56 -1.48 -5.68
CA GLN A 52 11.36 -0.41 -4.70
C GLN A 52 9.90 0.07 -4.77
N GLY A 53 9.62 1.33 -5.06
CA GLY A 53 8.28 1.91 -4.97
C GLY A 53 7.21 1.28 -5.85
N PHE A 54 5.96 1.43 -5.41
CA PHE A 54 4.77 0.87 -6.04
C PHE A 54 3.63 1.88 -6.10
N ALA A 55 2.78 1.78 -7.12
CA ALA A 55 1.46 2.42 -7.09
C ALA A 55 0.45 1.60 -7.89
N ALA A 56 -0.80 1.56 -7.42
CA ALA A 56 -1.91 0.98 -8.15
C ALA A 56 -2.78 2.08 -8.77
N GLY A 57 -2.71 2.25 -10.09
CA GLY A 57 -3.64 3.09 -10.85
C GLY A 57 -4.90 2.34 -11.25
N THR A 58 -5.84 3.02 -11.91
CA THR A 58 -7.13 2.43 -12.32
C THR A 58 -6.96 1.26 -13.29
N THR A 59 -6.01 1.33 -14.23
CA THR A 59 -5.78 0.29 -15.25
C THR A 59 -4.41 -0.38 -15.11
N TYR A 60 -3.42 0.36 -14.61
CA TYR A 60 -2.04 -0.07 -14.58
C TYR A 60 -1.46 0.01 -13.18
N LEU A 61 -0.55 -0.92 -12.88
CA LEU A 61 0.31 -0.94 -11.71
C LEU A 61 1.68 -0.42 -12.12
N TYR A 62 2.34 0.28 -11.21
CA TYR A 62 3.65 0.86 -11.46
C TYR A 62 4.63 0.35 -10.42
N SER A 63 5.86 0.08 -10.85
CA SER A 63 6.92 -0.34 -9.94
C SER A 63 8.23 0.32 -10.34
N ILE A 64 9.02 0.75 -9.36
CA ILE A 64 10.39 1.18 -9.57
C ILE A 64 11.31 0.00 -9.32
N LYS A 65 12.37 -0.12 -10.14
CA LYS A 65 13.53 -0.92 -9.78
C LYS A 65 14.78 -0.05 -9.78
N THR A 66 15.68 -0.31 -8.84
CA THR A 66 16.99 0.34 -8.76
C THR A 66 18.13 -0.66 -8.91
N ASN A 67 19.32 -0.17 -9.21
CA ASN A 67 20.52 -0.99 -9.14
C ASN A 67 20.92 -1.26 -7.69
N THR A 68 20.82 -2.53 -7.28
CA THR A 68 21.04 -2.96 -5.90
C THR A 68 22.40 -2.50 -5.37
N GLY A 69 22.40 -1.88 -4.19
CA GLY A 69 23.60 -1.47 -3.47
C GLY A 69 24.15 -0.08 -3.79
N SER A 70 23.66 0.59 -4.85
CA SER A 70 24.09 1.98 -5.14
C SER A 70 22.95 2.97 -5.38
N ASP A 71 21.77 2.51 -5.81
CA ASP A 71 20.60 3.37 -6.07
C ASP A 71 20.90 4.58 -6.98
N THR A 72 21.85 4.41 -7.90
CA THR A 72 22.28 5.45 -8.85
C THR A 72 21.52 5.37 -10.17
N LEU A 73 20.79 4.28 -10.42
CA LEU A 73 20.03 4.06 -11.63
C LEU A 73 18.70 3.42 -11.29
N ALA A 74 17.62 3.93 -11.89
CA ALA A 74 16.28 3.41 -11.69
C ALA A 74 15.51 3.28 -13.01
N VAL A 75 14.66 2.26 -13.11
CA VAL A 75 13.69 2.06 -14.20
C VAL A 75 12.26 2.02 -13.64
N ILE A 76 11.28 2.39 -14.46
CA ILE A 76 9.86 2.34 -14.09
C ILE A 76 9.17 1.29 -14.94
N TYR A 77 8.57 0.31 -14.28
CA TYR A 77 7.67 -0.65 -14.89
C TYR A 77 6.23 -0.15 -14.83
N ARG A 78 5.50 -0.42 -15.91
CA ARG A 78 4.04 -0.29 -16.00
C ARG A 78 3.47 -1.64 -16.39
N VAL A 79 2.53 -2.15 -15.61
CA VAL A 79 1.88 -3.45 -15.83
C VAL A 79 0.37 -3.26 -15.92
N ASN A 80 -0.27 -3.77 -16.98
CA ASN A 80 -1.72 -3.83 -17.06
C ASN A 80 -2.24 -4.80 -16.01
N LYS A 81 -3.05 -4.33 -15.05
CA LYS A 81 -3.47 -5.12 -13.89
C LYS A 81 -4.38 -6.30 -14.25
N THR A 82 -4.96 -6.30 -15.46
CA THR A 82 -5.87 -7.34 -15.94
C THR A 82 -5.16 -8.34 -16.85
N THR A 83 -4.34 -7.86 -17.79
CA THR A 83 -3.69 -8.73 -18.79
C THR A 83 -2.29 -9.19 -18.39
N GLY A 84 -1.65 -8.54 -17.41
CA GLY A 84 -0.25 -8.78 -17.06
C GLY A 84 0.73 -8.20 -18.10
N GLU A 85 0.26 -7.49 -19.12
CA GLU A 85 1.13 -6.85 -20.10
C GLU A 85 2.05 -5.84 -19.41
N ARG A 86 3.36 -6.03 -19.56
CA ARG A 86 4.39 -5.24 -18.90
C ARG A 86 5.20 -4.43 -19.92
N VAL A 87 5.47 -3.18 -19.58
CA VAL A 87 6.34 -2.28 -20.32
C VAL A 87 7.31 -1.60 -19.36
N VAL A 88 8.58 -1.46 -19.77
CA VAL A 88 9.51 -0.50 -19.14
C VAL A 88 9.19 0.87 -19.76
N MET A 89 8.79 1.83 -18.93
CA MET A 89 8.44 3.16 -19.41
C MET A 89 9.69 3.90 -19.91
N THR A 90 9.48 4.84 -20.83
CA THR A 90 10.56 5.61 -21.46
C THR A 90 10.43 7.10 -21.14
N ASN A 91 11.55 7.75 -20.80
CA ASN A 91 11.64 9.19 -20.69
C ASN A 91 11.54 9.82 -22.08
N GLY A 92 10.48 10.61 -22.32
CA GLY A 92 10.23 11.23 -23.61
C GLY A 92 11.18 12.39 -23.95
N THR A 93 12.05 12.82 -23.02
CA THR A 93 13.03 13.87 -23.27
C THR A 93 14.26 13.35 -23.99
N ASP A 94 14.76 12.16 -23.62
CA ASP A 94 16.01 11.59 -24.14
C ASP A 94 15.86 10.16 -24.69
N ASN A 95 14.63 9.64 -24.73
CA ASN A 95 14.29 8.28 -25.15
C ASN A 95 15.03 7.18 -24.38
N LYS A 96 15.37 7.42 -23.11
CA LYS A 96 15.95 6.40 -22.22
C LYS A 96 14.92 5.89 -21.23
N SER A 97 15.05 4.63 -20.83
CA SER A 97 14.22 4.03 -19.77
C SER A 97 14.80 4.16 -18.36
N THR A 98 16.04 4.63 -18.25
CA THR A 98 16.81 4.68 -17.01
C THR A 98 16.92 6.11 -16.48
N ASN A 99 16.88 6.26 -15.16
CA ASN A 99 16.88 7.54 -14.46
C ASN A 99 17.99 7.56 -13.41
N THR A 100 18.77 8.63 -13.35
CA THR A 100 19.85 8.80 -12.37
C THR A 100 19.51 9.72 -11.21
N TRP A 101 18.24 10.13 -11.12
CA TRP A 101 17.76 11.17 -10.20
C TRP A 101 16.56 10.70 -9.37
N LEU A 102 16.18 9.42 -9.46
CA LEU A 102 15.12 8.83 -8.64
C LEU A 102 15.64 8.29 -7.29
N GLY A 103 16.96 8.22 -7.11
CA GLY A 103 17.57 7.62 -5.92
C GLY A 103 17.06 6.20 -5.70
N HIS A 104 16.72 5.89 -4.45
CA HIS A 104 16.10 4.61 -4.06
C HIS A 104 14.67 4.47 -4.60
N GLY A 105 13.96 5.57 -4.86
CA GLY A 105 12.62 5.54 -5.45
C GLY A 105 11.62 4.68 -4.66
N ASN A 106 11.64 4.80 -3.33
CA ASN A 106 11.05 3.84 -2.39
C ASN A 106 9.52 3.74 -2.45
N ASP A 107 8.83 4.78 -2.93
CA ASP A 107 7.37 4.75 -3.00
C ASP A 107 6.81 5.73 -4.01
N ILE A 108 5.58 5.47 -4.48
CA ILE A 108 4.93 6.23 -5.56
C ILE A 108 3.49 6.55 -5.17
N THR A 109 3.06 7.79 -5.41
CA THR A 109 1.63 8.11 -5.47
C THR A 109 1.25 8.72 -6.82
N ILE A 110 0.03 8.45 -7.27
CA ILE A 110 -0.48 8.90 -8.57
C ILE A 110 -1.45 10.05 -8.35
N VAL A 111 -1.28 11.12 -9.12
CA VAL A 111 -2.12 12.32 -9.03
C VAL A 111 -2.48 12.80 -10.43
N ASP A 112 -3.77 13.03 -10.66
CA ASP A 112 -4.24 13.68 -11.87
C ASP A 112 -4.32 15.19 -11.67
N ILE A 113 -3.65 15.94 -12.55
CA ILE A 113 -3.57 17.40 -12.50
C ILE A 113 -3.89 17.94 -13.89
N ASP A 114 -4.93 18.76 -13.98
CA ASP A 114 -5.37 19.39 -15.24
C ASP A 114 -5.59 18.35 -16.38
N GLY A 115 -6.13 17.16 -16.03
CA GLY A 115 -6.40 16.06 -16.97
C GLY A 115 -5.17 15.26 -17.40
N GLN A 116 -4.01 15.47 -16.75
CA GLN A 116 -2.77 14.73 -17.01
C GLN A 116 -2.36 13.90 -15.80
N HIS A 117 -1.86 12.69 -16.07
CA HIS A 117 -1.39 11.79 -15.03
C HIS A 117 0.01 12.16 -14.54
N HIS A 118 0.21 12.10 -13.23
CA HIS A 118 1.50 12.35 -12.61
C HIS A 118 1.85 11.25 -11.61
N MET A 119 3.15 10.97 -11.51
CA MET A 119 3.74 10.19 -10.43
C MET A 119 4.51 11.13 -9.52
N PHE A 120 4.30 11.00 -8.22
CA PHE A 120 5.12 11.62 -7.19
C PHE A 120 5.90 10.51 -6.50
N ILE A 121 7.23 10.58 -6.58
CA ILE A 121 8.13 9.50 -6.17
C ILE A 121 9.06 10.02 -5.08
N VAL A 122 9.03 9.39 -3.91
CA VAL A 122 10.02 9.66 -2.85
C VAL A 122 11.32 8.95 -3.17
N THR A 123 12.43 9.69 -3.12
CA THR A 123 13.73 9.19 -3.59
C THR A 123 14.58 8.57 -2.49
N MET A 124 14.25 8.86 -1.22
CA MET A 124 15.10 8.64 -0.04
C MET A 124 16.50 9.28 -0.10
N ASP A 125 16.76 10.15 -1.08
CA ASP A 125 18.01 10.89 -1.18
C ASP A 125 18.05 12.01 -0.12
N LYS A 126 19.22 12.27 0.48
CA LYS A 126 19.45 13.36 1.45
C LYS A 126 20.15 14.57 0.85
N ASP A 127 20.86 14.39 -0.26
CA ASP A 127 21.69 15.39 -0.90
C ASP A 127 21.04 15.94 -2.19
N GLY A 128 20.18 15.15 -2.82
CA GLY A 128 19.39 15.51 -4.00
C GLY A 128 17.96 15.97 -3.67
N ALA A 129 17.05 15.74 -4.63
CA ALA A 129 15.62 15.96 -4.43
C ALA A 129 15.02 14.80 -3.63
N GLN A 130 14.23 15.10 -2.59
CA GLN A 130 13.56 14.08 -1.77
C GLN A 130 12.26 13.58 -2.42
N LEU A 131 11.68 14.38 -3.31
CA LEU A 131 10.47 14.08 -4.06
C LEU A 131 10.64 14.50 -5.52
N VAL A 132 10.29 13.62 -6.44
CA VAL A 132 10.28 13.92 -7.87
C VAL A 132 8.88 13.75 -8.42
N ARG A 133 8.45 14.70 -9.27
CA ARG A 133 7.20 14.64 -10.02
C ARG A 133 7.50 14.30 -11.47
N LEU A 134 6.84 13.27 -11.98
CA LEU A 134 6.82 12.90 -13.39
C LEU A 134 5.42 13.15 -13.95
N ARG A 135 5.34 13.75 -15.14
CA ARG A 135 4.12 13.71 -15.95
C ARG A 135 4.23 12.51 -16.89
N TYR A 136 3.17 11.75 -17.08
CA TYR A 136 3.20 10.64 -18.02
C TYR A 136 1.95 10.53 -18.88
N ASP A 137 2.12 9.95 -20.06
CA ASP A 137 1.07 9.59 -20.99
C ASP A 137 1.42 8.22 -21.60
N GLY A 138 0.52 7.24 -21.42
CA GLY A 138 0.76 5.86 -21.80
C GLY A 138 2.03 5.28 -21.17
N THR A 139 3.01 4.95 -22.01
CA THR A 139 4.30 4.35 -21.63
C THR A 139 5.44 5.36 -21.58
N THR A 140 5.16 6.65 -21.79
CA THR A 140 6.16 7.71 -21.85
C THR A 140 5.99 8.65 -20.67
N TYR A 141 7.08 8.99 -19.98
CA TYR A 141 7.10 9.97 -18.89
C TYR A 141 8.06 11.11 -19.17
N TYR A 142 7.89 12.21 -18.43
CA TYR A 142 8.70 13.41 -18.51
C TYR A 142 8.96 13.92 -17.09
N HIS A 143 10.21 14.27 -16.80
CA HIS A 143 10.56 14.92 -15.56
C HIS A 143 9.87 16.29 -15.46
N ALA A 144 8.97 16.45 -14.50
CA ALA A 144 8.09 17.61 -14.37
C ALA A 144 8.36 18.44 -13.11
N GLY A 145 9.10 17.92 -12.14
CA GLY A 145 9.54 18.71 -11.00
C GLY A 145 10.36 17.96 -9.95
N SER A 146 11.06 18.73 -9.11
CA SER A 146 11.89 18.22 -8.02
C SER A 146 11.71 19.08 -6.77
N TYR A 147 11.54 18.45 -5.61
CA TYR A 147 11.21 19.14 -4.38
C TYR A 147 12.09 18.66 -3.23
N GLN A 148 12.41 19.59 -2.34
CA GLN A 148 13.00 19.27 -1.05
C GLN A 148 11.89 19.04 -0.02
N LEU A 149 12.07 18.05 0.84
CA LEU A 149 11.17 17.79 1.95
C LEU A 149 11.90 18.15 3.24
N ARG A 150 11.29 19.01 4.07
CA ARG A 150 11.95 19.51 5.28
C ARG A 150 11.08 19.37 6.51
N LEU A 151 11.66 18.89 7.61
CA LEU A 151 11.05 18.90 8.94
C LEU A 151 11.81 19.89 9.81
N ASN A 152 11.13 20.92 10.31
CA ASN A 152 11.74 21.98 11.12
C ASN A 152 13.00 22.59 10.48
N GLY A 153 12.96 22.80 9.15
CA GLY A 153 14.07 23.34 8.38
C GLY A 153 15.19 22.35 8.02
N ALA A 154 15.22 21.14 8.58
CA ALA A 154 16.18 20.09 8.21
C ALA A 154 15.63 19.20 7.09
N VAL A 155 16.48 18.75 6.17
CA VAL A 155 16.07 17.78 5.13
C VAL A 155 15.60 16.48 5.79
N LEU A 156 14.44 15.99 5.36
CA LEU A 156 13.95 14.67 5.69
C LEU A 156 13.80 13.88 4.40
N ALA A 157 14.29 12.65 4.35
CA ALA A 157 14.19 11.75 3.21
C ALA A 157 13.20 10.61 3.55
N PRO A 158 11.89 10.77 3.28
CA PRO A 158 10.88 9.78 3.64
C PRO A 158 11.00 8.54 2.76
N SER A 159 10.60 7.40 3.31
CA SER A 159 10.50 6.12 2.61
C SER A 159 9.12 5.88 1.99
N GLY A 160 8.08 6.55 2.44
CA GLY A 160 6.73 6.36 1.89
C GLY A 160 6.04 7.65 1.50
N ILE A 161 5.09 7.57 0.56
CA ILE A 161 4.21 8.68 0.18
C ILE A 161 2.85 8.18 -0.28
N ASP A 162 1.79 8.87 0.16
CA ASP A 162 0.48 8.76 -0.49
C ASP A 162 -0.20 10.14 -0.57
N ARG A 163 -1.03 10.33 -1.59
CA ARG A 163 -1.83 11.52 -1.85
C ARG A 163 -3.13 11.42 -1.06
N VAL A 164 -3.30 12.31 -0.11
CA VAL A 164 -4.52 12.45 0.70
C VAL A 164 -5.61 13.17 -0.08
N SER A 165 -5.29 14.30 -0.71
CA SER A 165 -6.29 15.09 -1.42
C SER A 165 -5.69 16.02 -2.48
N VAL A 166 -6.53 16.43 -3.42
CA VAL A 166 -6.19 17.38 -4.49
C VAL A 166 -7.31 18.39 -4.58
N THR A 167 -6.95 19.67 -4.50
CA THR A 167 -7.85 20.80 -4.73
C THR A 167 -7.42 21.57 -5.97
N SER A 168 -8.15 22.62 -6.33
CA SER A 168 -7.79 23.50 -7.46
C SER A 168 -6.46 24.26 -7.26
N THR A 169 -5.93 24.28 -6.04
CA THR A 169 -4.71 25.03 -5.68
C THR A 169 -3.64 24.19 -5.02
N THR A 170 -3.96 23.05 -4.41
CA THR A 170 -3.05 22.34 -3.51
C THR A 170 -3.19 20.83 -3.68
N ILE A 171 -2.07 20.13 -3.53
CA ILE A 171 -2.02 18.68 -3.32
C ILE A 171 -1.55 18.46 -1.89
N THR A 172 -2.24 17.61 -1.14
CA THR A 172 -1.87 17.22 0.22
C THR A 172 -1.43 15.76 0.23
N PHE A 173 -0.34 15.49 0.92
CA PHE A 173 0.30 14.19 1.00
C PHE A 173 0.48 13.77 2.46
N MET A 174 0.46 12.46 2.68
CA MET A 174 1.13 11.82 3.80
C MET A 174 2.49 11.31 3.32
N PHE A 175 3.50 11.47 4.16
CA PHE A 175 4.83 10.90 4.00
C PHE A 175 5.13 10.00 5.18
N LYS A 176 5.97 8.99 4.99
CA LYS A 176 6.38 8.08 6.06
C LYS A 176 7.88 7.93 6.12
N SER A 177 8.45 7.90 7.32
CA SER A 177 9.84 7.47 7.55
C SER A 177 9.85 6.48 8.71
N GLY A 178 10.23 5.24 8.43
CA GLY A 178 10.07 4.13 9.38
C GLY A 178 8.61 3.98 9.81
N LYS A 179 8.32 4.29 11.07
CA LYS A 179 6.98 4.21 11.68
C LYS A 179 6.28 5.57 11.79
N THR A 180 6.98 6.68 11.54
CA THR A 180 6.43 8.02 11.73
C THR A 180 5.81 8.53 10.43
N VAL A 181 4.59 9.03 10.54
CA VAL A 181 3.85 9.68 9.46
C VAL A 181 3.93 11.20 9.61
N TYR A 182 4.08 11.87 8.48
CA TYR A 182 4.17 13.32 8.35
C TYR A 182 3.15 13.80 7.33
N ASN A 183 2.59 14.98 7.54
CA ASN A 183 1.78 15.66 6.55
C ASN A 183 2.63 16.69 5.81
N GLY A 184 2.39 16.84 4.51
CA GLY A 184 2.97 17.90 3.69
C GLY A 184 2.01 18.34 2.60
N SER A 185 2.25 19.50 2.00
CA SER A 185 1.42 19.99 0.90
C SER A 185 2.22 20.78 -0.12
N LEU A 186 1.77 20.73 -1.37
CA LEU A 186 2.41 21.35 -2.50
C LEU A 186 1.37 22.16 -3.29
N PRO A 187 1.68 23.40 -3.74
CA PRO A 187 0.82 24.07 -4.71
C PRO A 187 0.66 23.22 -5.98
N LEU A 188 -0.58 23.09 -6.47
CA LEU A 188 -0.97 22.15 -7.53
C LEU A 188 -0.03 22.16 -8.77
N ARG A 189 0.45 23.34 -9.13
CA ARG A 189 1.26 23.58 -10.35
C ARG A 189 2.72 23.91 -10.07
N ALA A 190 3.18 23.81 -8.82
CA ALA A 190 4.59 24.00 -8.53
C ALA A 190 5.41 22.89 -9.20
N SER A 191 6.46 23.26 -9.94
CA SER A 191 7.44 22.34 -10.54
C SER A 191 8.72 22.22 -9.71
N SER A 192 8.87 23.00 -8.65
CA SER A 192 9.99 22.92 -7.72
C SER A 192 9.64 23.60 -6.40
N GLY A 193 10.41 23.33 -5.35
CA GLY A 193 10.32 24.07 -4.09
C GLY A 193 10.61 23.21 -2.87
N THR A 194 10.31 23.77 -1.70
CA THR A 194 10.35 23.08 -0.41
C THR A 194 8.94 22.74 0.02
N ILE A 195 8.72 21.50 0.45
CA ILE A 195 7.52 21.10 1.19
C ILE A 195 7.93 20.97 2.66
N ASP A 196 7.37 21.85 3.48
CA ASP A 196 7.52 21.75 4.93
C ASP A 196 6.61 20.65 5.46
N LEU A 197 7.22 19.72 6.19
CA LEU A 197 6.59 18.57 6.79
C LEU A 197 6.26 18.86 8.25
N VAL A 198 5.12 18.33 8.68
CA VAL A 198 4.68 18.34 10.07
C VAL A 198 4.50 16.90 10.52
N LYS A 199 5.11 16.51 11.64
CA LYS A 199 4.87 15.18 12.24
C LYS A 199 3.38 15.07 12.58
N ALA A 200 2.75 13.99 12.13
CA ALA A 200 1.34 13.70 12.39
C ALA A 200 1.22 12.69 13.54
N PHE A 201 1.54 11.42 13.26
CA PHE A 201 1.39 10.31 14.21
C PHE A 201 2.45 9.22 13.96
N ASP A 202 2.53 8.26 14.88
CA ASP A 202 3.37 7.07 14.75
C ASP A 202 2.48 5.82 14.56
N LEU A 203 2.94 4.87 13.74
CA LEU A 203 2.31 3.58 13.54
C LEU A 203 2.74 2.60 14.64
N GLN A 204 1.79 2.04 15.38
CA GLN A 204 2.07 0.96 16.32
C GLN A 204 2.41 -0.33 15.56
N ILE A 205 3.56 -0.91 15.87
CA ILE A 205 3.98 -2.23 15.37
C ILE A 205 4.12 -3.22 16.51
N GLU A 206 4.59 -2.76 17.67
CA GLU A 206 4.74 -3.61 18.85
C GLU A 206 3.37 -4.08 19.35
N GLY A 207 3.24 -5.40 19.53
CA GLY A 207 1.98 -6.02 19.96
C GLY A 207 0.91 -6.13 18.88
N ALA A 208 1.19 -5.73 17.63
CA ALA A 208 0.24 -5.88 16.53
C ALA A 208 -0.11 -7.37 16.31
N LEU A 209 -1.39 -7.63 16.01
CA LEU A 209 -1.89 -8.98 15.78
C LEU A 209 -1.84 -9.31 14.29
N VAL A 210 -1.32 -10.49 13.97
CA VAL A 210 -1.37 -11.08 12.63
C VAL A 210 -2.05 -12.43 12.77
N ASN A 211 -3.17 -12.61 12.07
CA ASN A 211 -4.04 -13.76 12.26
C ASN A 211 -4.43 -13.97 13.75
N GLY A 212 -4.77 -12.88 14.44
CA GLY A 212 -5.17 -12.89 15.86
C GLY A 212 -4.04 -13.16 16.87
N ALA A 213 -2.79 -13.25 16.44
CA ALA A 213 -1.65 -13.54 17.32
C ALA A 213 -0.54 -12.48 17.20
N VAL A 214 0.10 -12.16 18.32
CA VAL A 214 1.28 -11.28 18.33
C VAL A 214 2.42 -11.95 17.56
N VAL A 215 3.10 -11.19 16.70
CA VAL A 215 4.34 -11.62 16.04
C VAL A 215 5.52 -11.09 16.86
N PRO A 216 6.26 -11.95 17.60
CA PRO A 216 7.22 -11.46 18.60
C PRO A 216 8.38 -10.64 18.03
N ASP A 217 8.83 -10.93 16.81
CA ASP A 217 9.97 -10.26 16.18
C ASP A 217 9.57 -9.14 15.21
N LEU A 218 8.30 -8.71 15.21
CA LEU A 218 7.78 -7.77 14.22
C LEU A 218 8.47 -6.40 14.25
N THR A 219 9.01 -5.98 15.40
CA THR A 219 9.76 -4.73 15.53
C THR A 219 11.11 -4.73 14.82
N THR A 220 11.57 -5.90 14.37
CA THR A 220 12.80 -6.09 13.58
C THR A 220 12.55 -6.17 12.08
N PHE A 221 11.29 -6.04 11.64
CA PHE A 221 10.96 -5.97 10.22
C PHE A 221 11.19 -4.55 9.71
N ASP A 222 11.68 -4.45 8.48
CA ASP A 222 11.92 -3.20 7.80
C ASP A 222 10.60 -2.62 7.26
N PRO A 223 10.23 -1.37 7.61
CA PRO A 223 9.07 -0.69 7.05
C PRO A 223 9.33 -0.24 5.62
N GLN A 224 8.43 -0.58 4.70
CA GLN A 224 8.56 -0.24 3.29
C GLN A 224 7.74 1.00 2.90
N GLY A 225 7.21 1.09 1.68
CA GLY A 225 6.23 2.12 1.30
C GLY A 225 4.93 2.04 2.11
N PHE A 226 3.88 2.73 1.69
CA PHE A 226 2.53 2.51 2.22
C PHE A 226 1.45 2.93 1.21
N PHE A 227 0.22 2.53 1.50
CA PHE A 227 -0.96 3.05 0.81
C PHE A 227 -1.92 3.66 1.81
N TYR A 228 -2.53 4.79 1.47
CA TYR A 228 -3.63 5.38 2.23
C TYR A 228 -4.87 5.52 1.34
N ASP A 229 -5.95 4.90 1.77
CA ASP A 229 -7.27 5.05 1.16
C ASP A 229 -8.00 6.23 1.81
N GLU A 230 -8.05 7.37 1.12
CA GLU A 230 -8.75 8.55 1.61
C GLU A 230 -10.27 8.38 1.67
N THR A 231 -10.83 7.36 1.00
CA THR A 231 -12.27 7.15 0.94
C THR A 231 -12.80 6.41 2.16
N THR A 232 -11.93 5.66 2.83
CA THR A 232 -12.27 4.82 3.99
C THR A 232 -11.42 5.13 5.23
N ASP A 233 -10.49 6.08 5.14
CA ASP A 233 -9.54 6.44 6.20
C ASP A 233 -8.71 5.24 6.68
N VAL A 234 -8.24 4.42 5.73
CA VAL A 234 -7.46 3.20 6.00
C VAL A 234 -6.05 3.29 5.41
N LEU A 235 -5.04 3.00 6.23
CA LEU A 235 -3.64 2.92 5.82
C LEU A 235 -3.14 1.48 5.86
N TYR A 236 -2.40 1.07 4.83
CA TYR A 236 -1.78 -0.24 4.68
C TYR A 236 -0.26 -0.08 4.69
N ASN A 237 0.41 -0.67 5.70
CA ASN A 237 1.84 -0.54 5.91
C ASN A 237 2.53 -1.91 5.76
N PRO A 238 3.18 -2.18 4.62
CA PRO A 238 4.04 -3.34 4.47
C PRO A 238 5.29 -3.29 5.37
N LEU A 239 5.62 -4.45 5.91
CA LEU A 239 6.79 -4.74 6.74
C LEU A 239 7.42 -6.02 6.21
N THR A 240 8.74 -6.02 5.99
CA THR A 240 9.45 -7.20 5.47
C THR A 240 10.59 -7.65 6.37
N LYS A 241 10.88 -8.95 6.33
CA LYS A 241 12.07 -9.57 6.91
C LYS A 241 12.33 -10.92 6.30
N ASP A 242 13.48 -11.09 5.66
CA ASP A 242 13.88 -12.33 4.98
C ASP A 242 12.79 -12.78 3.97
N ASN A 243 12.27 -14.00 4.12
CA ASN A 243 11.20 -14.56 3.32
C ASN A 243 9.77 -14.23 3.84
N ARG A 244 9.64 -13.28 4.76
CA ARG A 244 8.36 -12.92 5.39
C ARG A 244 8.01 -11.48 5.08
N SER A 245 6.79 -11.27 4.60
CA SER A 245 6.19 -9.94 4.49
C SER A 245 4.83 -9.90 5.17
N ILE A 246 4.56 -8.83 5.91
CA ILE A 246 3.31 -8.59 6.63
C ILE A 246 2.79 -7.22 6.23
N VAL A 247 1.49 -7.10 5.96
CA VAL A 247 0.85 -5.78 5.79
C VAL A 247 -0.04 -5.56 7.00
N LEU A 248 0.29 -4.54 7.79
CA LEU A 248 -0.54 -4.06 8.89
C LEU A 248 -1.53 -3.02 8.36
N VAL A 249 -2.74 -3.03 8.90
CA VAL A 249 -3.80 -2.09 8.54
C VAL A 249 -4.06 -1.14 9.70
N TYR A 250 -4.30 0.14 9.41
CA TYR A 250 -4.61 1.16 10.41
C TYR A 250 -5.89 1.87 9.97
N ARG A 251 -6.92 1.83 10.81
CA ARG A 251 -8.26 2.38 10.51
C ARG A 251 -8.43 3.77 11.14
N ASN A 252 -9.33 4.56 10.57
CA ASN A 252 -9.69 5.89 11.06
C ASN A 252 -8.46 6.82 11.17
N VAL A 253 -7.51 6.66 10.25
CA VAL A 253 -6.35 7.55 10.15
C VAL A 253 -6.64 8.62 9.11
N SER A 254 -6.24 9.85 9.41
CA SER A 254 -6.43 11.00 8.53
C SER A 254 -5.31 12.01 8.80
N PRO A 255 -5.19 13.11 8.02
CA PRO A 255 -4.21 14.16 8.31
C PRO A 255 -4.38 14.78 9.70
N ALA A 256 -5.55 14.66 10.33
CA ALA A 256 -5.81 15.16 11.69
C ALA A 256 -5.39 14.17 12.78
N THR A 257 -5.03 12.93 12.45
CA THR A 257 -4.60 11.93 13.41
C THR A 257 -3.30 12.35 14.10
N THR A 258 -3.23 12.15 15.41
CA THR A 258 -2.08 12.48 16.24
C THR A 258 -1.75 11.33 17.19
N GLY A 259 -0.56 11.36 17.80
CA GLY A 259 -0.14 10.35 18.77
C GLY A 259 0.27 9.04 18.09
N THR A 260 -0.27 7.91 18.54
CA THR A 260 0.07 6.59 18.00
C THR A 260 -1.18 5.89 17.50
N ALA A 261 -1.18 5.51 16.22
CA ALA A 261 -2.27 4.76 15.59
C ALA A 261 -2.06 3.25 15.82
N PRO A 262 -3.00 2.55 16.48
CA PRO A 262 -2.92 1.11 16.65
C PRO A 262 -3.16 0.38 15.31
N ALA A 263 -2.44 -0.72 15.10
CA ALA A 263 -2.78 -1.64 14.01
C ALA A 263 -4.14 -2.30 14.31
N ALA A 264 -4.93 -2.51 13.27
CA ALA A 264 -6.19 -3.23 13.33
C ALA A 264 -5.96 -4.67 13.82
N ASP A 265 -6.79 -5.15 14.72
CA ASP A 265 -6.77 -6.51 15.25
C ASP A 265 -7.58 -7.49 14.39
N ASP A 266 -8.46 -6.96 13.54
CA ASP A 266 -9.43 -7.69 12.73
C ASP A 266 -8.98 -7.94 11.29
N LEU A 267 -7.91 -7.31 10.82
CA LEU A 267 -7.43 -7.43 9.44
C LEU A 267 -5.90 -7.42 9.36
N SER A 268 -5.34 -8.48 8.78
CA SER A 268 -3.89 -8.57 8.53
C SER A 268 -3.58 -9.41 7.29
N PHE A 269 -2.41 -9.15 6.70
CA PHE A 269 -1.89 -9.92 5.58
C PHE A 269 -0.53 -10.46 5.94
N ARG A 270 -0.22 -11.69 5.54
CA ARG A 270 1.14 -12.23 5.69
C ARG A 270 1.46 -13.25 4.61
N ILE A 271 2.58 -13.04 3.95
CA ILE A 271 3.24 -14.06 3.13
C ILE A 271 4.47 -14.56 3.89
N THR A 272 4.64 -15.87 3.93
CA THR A 272 5.90 -16.52 4.34
C THR A 272 6.27 -17.48 3.23
N SER A 273 7.25 -17.11 2.42
CA SER A 273 7.61 -17.85 1.23
C SER A 273 8.42 -19.09 1.58
N SER A 274 8.03 -20.25 1.04
CA SER A 274 8.86 -21.46 1.04
C SER A 274 9.73 -21.58 -0.22
N THR A 275 9.48 -20.73 -1.22
CA THR A 275 10.14 -20.77 -2.54
C THR A 275 11.32 -19.79 -2.62
N TYR A 276 11.21 -18.68 -1.91
CA TYR A 276 12.15 -17.56 -1.97
C TYR A 276 12.78 -17.37 -0.60
N SER A 277 14.11 -17.24 -0.56
CA SER A 277 14.85 -16.92 0.66
C SER A 277 14.65 -15.46 1.06
N MET A 278 14.32 -14.61 0.09
CA MET A 278 13.92 -13.21 0.27
C MET A 278 12.54 -12.97 -0.34
N PHE A 279 11.63 -12.35 0.41
CA PHE A 279 10.29 -11.99 -0.05
C PHE A 279 9.87 -10.68 0.61
N GLU A 280 10.11 -9.59 -0.09
CA GLU A 280 9.83 -8.24 0.38
C GLU A 280 8.67 -7.66 -0.41
N ILE A 281 7.61 -7.27 0.28
CA ILE A 281 6.56 -6.41 -0.26
C ILE A 281 7.04 -4.98 -0.08
N GLU A 282 7.40 -4.33 -1.19
CA GLU A 282 8.00 -2.98 -1.16
C GLU A 282 6.95 -1.87 -1.13
N GLY A 283 5.79 -2.12 -1.74
CA GLY A 283 4.65 -1.22 -1.65
C GLY A 283 3.35 -1.94 -2.00
N VAL A 284 2.25 -1.29 -1.64
CA VAL A 284 0.89 -1.81 -1.82
C VAL A 284 -0.01 -0.73 -2.41
N GLY A 285 -1.17 -1.11 -2.94
CA GLY A 285 -2.15 -0.13 -3.44
C GLY A 285 -3.48 -0.78 -3.80
N ILE A 286 -4.58 -0.05 -3.60
CA ILE A 286 -5.93 -0.53 -3.91
C ILE A 286 -6.38 -0.06 -5.28
N SER A 287 -6.96 -0.97 -6.08
CA SER A 287 -7.57 -0.58 -7.36
C SER A 287 -8.71 -1.51 -7.77
N GLY A 288 -9.93 -0.97 -7.77
CA GLY A 288 -11.15 -1.77 -8.01
C GLY A 288 -11.40 -2.77 -6.89
N GLY A 289 -11.23 -2.34 -5.64
CA GLY A 289 -11.44 -3.15 -4.43
C GLY A 289 -10.35 -4.19 -4.13
N LYS A 290 -9.36 -4.40 -5.01
CA LYS A 290 -8.29 -5.39 -4.77
C LYS A 290 -7.02 -4.72 -4.27
N LEU A 291 -6.31 -5.39 -3.36
CA LEU A 291 -4.99 -4.97 -2.87
C LEU A 291 -3.89 -5.60 -3.73
N TYR A 292 -3.20 -4.75 -4.48
CA TYR A 292 -2.05 -5.10 -5.29
C TYR A 292 -0.77 -4.75 -4.56
N PHE A 293 0.33 -5.40 -4.96
CA PHE A 293 1.64 -5.14 -4.41
C PHE A 293 2.74 -5.55 -5.39
N ASN A 294 3.92 -4.96 -5.26
CA ASN A 294 5.13 -5.45 -5.91
C ASN A 294 6.02 -6.20 -4.91
N THR A 295 6.98 -6.94 -5.43
CA THR A 295 7.94 -7.64 -4.57
C THR A 295 9.35 -7.64 -5.10
N ASN A 296 10.31 -7.48 -4.19
CA ASN A 296 11.69 -7.92 -4.35
C ASN A 296 11.78 -9.38 -3.84
N ARG A 297 12.09 -10.32 -4.73
CA ARG A 297 12.14 -11.76 -4.38
C ARG A 297 13.37 -12.41 -4.98
N SER A 298 14.02 -13.27 -4.20
CA SER A 298 15.14 -14.05 -4.70
C SER A 298 15.27 -15.42 -4.03
N ASN A 299 15.96 -16.31 -4.72
CA ASN A 299 16.49 -17.56 -4.19
C ASN A 299 17.83 -17.89 -4.89
N ASP A 300 18.33 -19.10 -4.71
CA ASP A 300 19.60 -19.55 -5.29
C ASP A 300 19.63 -19.52 -6.83
N ASP A 301 18.46 -19.54 -7.48
CA ASP A 301 18.33 -19.48 -8.94
C ASP A 301 18.28 -18.04 -9.48
N GLY A 302 18.20 -17.03 -8.60
CA GLY A 302 18.24 -15.61 -8.97
C GLY A 302 17.06 -14.79 -8.46
N ALA A 303 16.76 -13.69 -9.15
CA ALA A 303 15.69 -12.74 -8.81
C ALA A 303 14.38 -13.09 -9.54
N PHE A 304 13.26 -13.04 -8.81
CA PHE A 304 11.92 -13.42 -9.25
C PHE A 304 10.89 -12.33 -8.94
N ASP A 305 11.31 -11.10 -9.13
CA ASP A 305 10.53 -9.91 -8.85
C ASP A 305 9.25 -9.86 -9.67
N GLY A 306 8.24 -9.18 -9.15
CA GLY A 306 6.98 -9.03 -9.88
C GLY A 306 5.95 -8.17 -9.20
N VAL A 307 4.78 -8.14 -9.83
CA VAL A 307 3.57 -7.51 -9.32
C VAL A 307 2.46 -8.54 -9.16
N HIS A 308 1.70 -8.38 -8.08
CA HIS A 308 0.82 -9.40 -7.54
C HIS A 308 -0.48 -8.78 -7.04
N VAL A 309 -1.43 -9.65 -6.73
CA VAL A 309 -2.67 -9.28 -6.05
C VAL A 309 -2.99 -10.31 -4.97
N PHE A 310 -3.39 -9.85 -3.78
CA PHE A 310 -3.88 -10.75 -2.73
C PHE A 310 -5.17 -11.43 -3.19
N LYS A 311 -5.26 -12.74 -2.95
CA LYS A 311 -6.48 -13.52 -3.26
C LYS A 311 -7.56 -13.21 -2.22
N ASP A 312 -8.81 -13.22 -2.69
CA ASP A 312 -10.04 -13.13 -1.89
C ASP A 312 -10.25 -11.85 -1.08
N TYR A 313 -9.27 -10.94 -1.04
CA TYR A 313 -9.43 -9.64 -0.40
C TYR A 313 -10.23 -8.68 -1.29
N VAL A 314 -11.24 -8.07 -0.68
CA VAL A 314 -11.99 -6.95 -1.25
C VAL A 314 -12.02 -5.83 -0.20
N ALA A 315 -11.41 -4.69 -0.53
CA ALA A 315 -11.51 -3.47 0.25
C ALA A 315 -12.96 -2.98 0.27
N SER A 316 -13.43 -2.64 1.46
CA SER A 316 -14.81 -2.25 1.79
C SER A 316 -14.89 -0.77 2.11
#